data_AF-A0AAP8BCM4-F1
#
_entry.id   AF-A0AAP8BCM4-F1
#
_cell.length_a   1.000
_cell.length_b   1.000
_cell.length_c   1.000
_cell.angle_alpha   90.00
_cell.angle_beta   90.00
_cell.angle_gamma   90.00
#
_symmetry.space_group_name_H-M   'P 1'
#
loop_
_entity.id
_entity.type
_entity.pdbx_description
1 polymer ?
#
loop_
_entity_poly.entity_id
_entity_poly.type
_entity_poly.pdbx_seq_one_letter_code
_entity_poly.pdbx_strand_id
1 'polypeptide(L)' 'MRIWEREGYKVVEENFDGELHAFAVIKGEEVVTTITPGTIEDMNQIIEDLNDGEDVNGWEDGMGNTIYIEVE' A
#
# COMPACT_ATOMS: atom_id res chain seq x y z
N MET A 1 0.66 -11.69 -6.49
CA MET A 1 0.52 -11.05 -5.18
C MET A 1 1.86 -11.04 -4.50
N ARG A 2 2.37 -9.82 -4.33
CA ARG A 2 3.65 -9.48 -3.74
C ARG A 2 3.46 -9.07 -2.28
N ILE A 3 4.55 -9.15 -1.54
CA ILE A 3 4.67 -8.62 -0.19
C ILE A 3 5.90 -7.74 -0.16
N TRP A 4 5.76 -6.52 0.35
CA TRP A 4 6.86 -5.60 0.59
C TRP A 4 7.03 -5.42 2.09
N GLU A 5 8.18 -5.86 2.59
CA GLU A 5 8.53 -5.68 4.00
C GLU A 5 9.16 -4.29 4.21
N ARG A 6 8.81 -3.66 5.32
CA ARG A 6 9.34 -2.38 5.78
C ARG A 6 9.74 -2.51 7.25
N GLU A 7 10.47 -1.54 7.78
CA GLU A 7 10.79 -1.53 9.20
C GLU A 7 9.50 -1.29 10.00
N GLY A 8 9.01 -2.33 10.68
CA GLY A 8 7.84 -2.24 11.57
C GLY A 8 6.46 -2.49 10.93
N TYR A 9 6.35 -2.63 9.60
CA TYR A 9 5.10 -2.98 8.92
C TYR A 9 5.37 -3.68 7.57
N LYS A 10 4.33 -4.19 6.91
CA LYS A 10 4.41 -4.74 5.55
C LYS A 10 3.24 -4.29 4.69
N VAL A 11 3.46 -4.29 3.37
CA VAL A 11 2.42 -4.04 2.38
C VAL A 11 2.14 -5.33 1.63
N VAL A 12 0.87 -5.71 1.52
CA VAL A 12 0.43 -6.94 0.84
C VAL A 12 -0.47 -6.58 -0.32
N GLU A 13 -0.13 -7.06 -1.52
CA GLU A 13 -0.95 -6.91 -2.72
C GLU A 13 -2.15 -7.88 -2.67
N GLU A 14 -3.36 -7.36 -2.87
CA GLU A 14 -4.62 -8.11 -2.87
C GLU A 14 -5.46 -7.79 -4.12
N ASN A 15 -6.31 -8.73 -4.53
CA ASN A 15 -7.22 -8.52 -5.67
C ASN A 15 -8.29 -7.52 -5.26
N PHE A 16 -8.65 -6.61 -6.16
CA PHE A 16 -9.68 -5.61 -5.88
C PHE A 16 -10.82 -5.64 -6.91
N ASP A 17 -10.63 -4.99 -8.08
CA ASP A 17 -11.67 -4.89 -9.11
C ASP A 17 -11.10 -5.13 -10.52
N GLY A 18 -11.49 -6.24 -11.13
CA GLY A 18 -10.98 -6.66 -12.43
C GLY A 18 -9.47 -6.87 -12.41
N GLU A 19 -8.74 -5.98 -13.09
CA GLU A 19 -7.28 -5.96 -13.16
C GLU A 19 -6.63 -5.06 -12.09
N LEU A 20 -7.43 -4.31 -11.33
CA LEU A 20 -6.93 -3.48 -10.23
C LEU A 20 -6.68 -4.33 -8.99
N HIS A 21 -5.55 -4.05 -8.35
CA HIS A 21 -5.17 -4.59 -7.06
C HIS A 21 -5.17 -3.48 -6.02
N ALA A 22 -5.46 -3.84 -4.77
CA ALA A 22 -5.32 -2.98 -3.61
C ALA A 22 -4.10 -3.41 -2.79
N PHE A 23 -3.65 -2.55 -1.88
CA PHE A 23 -2.45 -2.80 -1.09
C PHE A 23 -2.74 -2.61 0.39
N ALA A 24 -2.89 -3.73 1.10
CA ALA A 24 -3.13 -3.74 2.53
C ALA A 24 -1.84 -3.42 3.28
N VAL A 25 -1.88 -2.38 4.10
CA VAL A 25 -0.76 -2.00 4.95
C VAL A 25 -0.96 -2.57 6.35
N ILE A 26 -0.09 -3.49 6.75
CA ILE A 26 -0.26 -4.32 7.95
C ILE A 26 0.87 -4.04 8.94
N LYS A 27 0.50 -3.62 10.15
CA LYS A 27 1.41 -3.47 11.29
C LYS A 27 1.11 -4.56 12.32
N GLY A 28 2.06 -5.49 12.49
CA GLY A 28 1.83 -6.69 13.30
C GLY A 28 0.74 -7.58 12.70
N GLU A 29 -0.42 -7.69 13.37
CA GLU A 29 -1.59 -8.46 12.92
C GLU A 29 -2.76 -7.58 12.44
N GLU A 30 -2.61 -6.25 12.48
CA GLU A 30 -3.67 -5.30 12.16
C GLU A 30 -3.45 -4.66 10.78
N VAL A 31 -4.53 -4.57 9.99
CA VAL A 31 -4.57 -3.75 8.77
C VAL A 31 -4.81 -2.30 9.20
N VAL A 32 -3.81 -1.46 9.00
CA VAL A 32 -3.85 -0.02 9.34
C VAL A 32 -4.67 0.75 8.32
N THR A 33 -4.44 0.46 7.03
CA THR A 33 -5.16 1.05 5.90
C THR A 33 -5.00 0.17 4.66
N THR A 34 -5.79 0.44 3.63
CA THR A 34 -5.71 -0.21 2.32
C THR A 34 -5.60 0.85 1.24
N ILE A 35 -4.48 0.87 0.53
CA ILE A 35 -4.30 1.77 -0.62
C ILE A 35 -5.11 1.21 -1.79
N THR A 36 -6.03 2.02 -2.30
CA THR A 36 -6.97 1.63 -3.36
C THR A 36 -6.75 2.52 -4.60
N PRO A 37 -5.95 2.07 -5.58
CA PRO A 37 -5.71 2.87 -6.79
C PRO A 37 -6.98 3.05 -7.61
N GLY A 38 -7.16 4.24 -8.19
CA GLY A 38 -8.28 4.55 -9.08
C GLY A 38 -8.07 4.04 -10.52
N THR A 39 -6.83 3.80 -10.92
CA THR A 39 -6.46 3.36 -12.27
C THR A 39 -5.32 2.34 -12.29
N ILE A 40 -5.15 1.65 -13.42
CA ILE A 40 -4.02 0.73 -13.65
C ILE A 40 -2.68 1.47 -13.61
N GLU A 41 -2.65 2.73 -14.05
CA GLU A 41 -1.45 3.57 -14.01
C GLU A 41 -1.02 3.84 -12.55
N ASP A 42 -1.96 4.26 -11.70
CA ASP A 42 -1.71 4.50 -10.27
C ASP A 42 -1.24 3.21 -9.57
N MET A 43 -1.89 2.08 -9.88
CA MET A 43 -1.49 0.77 -9.34
C MET A 43 -0.04 0.42 -9.71
N ASN A 44 0.35 0.66 -10.96
CA ASN A 44 1.71 0.37 -11.42
C ASN A 44 2.74 1.30 -10.78
N GLN A 45 2.41 2.58 -10.58
CA GLN A 45 3.27 3.52 -9.88
C GLN A 45 3.50 3.09 -8.42
N ILE A 46 2.43 2.72 -7.70
CA ILE A 46 2.53 2.17 -6.33
C ILE A 46 3.46 0.97 -6.30
N ILE A 47 3.32 0.04 -7.25
CA ILE A 47 4.19 -1.14 -7.36
C ILE A 47 5.65 -0.75 -7.59
N GLU A 48 5.92 0.22 -8.48
CA GLU A 48 7.27 0.70 -8.79
C GLU A 48 7.92 1.32 -7.55
N ASP A 49 7.24 2.26 -6.90
CA ASP A 49 7.70 2.93 -5.68
C ASP A 49 7.98 1.92 -4.57
N LEU A 50 7.07 0.95 -4.37
CA LEU A 50 7.26 -0.11 -3.38
C LEU A 50 8.46 -1.03 -3.70
N ASN A 51 8.73 -1.31 -4.97
CA ASN A 51 9.90 -2.09 -5.40
C ASN A 51 11.21 -1.31 -5.20
N ASP A 52 11.18 0.01 -5.37
CA ASP A 52 12.31 0.90 -5.17
C ASP A 52 12.59 1.16 -3.68
N GLY A 53 11.69 0.71 -2.80
CA GLY A 53 11.85 0.73 -1.36
C GLY A 53 11.23 1.96 -0.70
N GLU A 54 10.42 2.72 -1.42
CA GLU A 54 9.71 3.88 -0.88
C GLU A 54 8.76 3.47 0.26
N ASP A 55 8.57 4.40 1.19
CA ASP A 55 7.65 4.30 2.31
C ASP A 55 6.26 4.82 1.90
N VAL A 56 5.21 4.31 2.55
CA VAL A 56 3.83 4.74 2.26
C VAL A 56 3.41 5.99 3.06
N ASN A 57 4.24 6.42 4.01
CA ASN A 57 3.98 7.63 4.79
C ASN A 57 3.84 8.87 3.90
N GLY A 58 2.72 9.57 4.03
CA GLY A 58 2.40 10.75 3.22
C GLY A 58 1.64 10.46 1.93
N TRP A 59 1.44 9.19 1.56
CA TRP A 59 0.62 8.82 0.40
C TRP A 59 -0.88 8.97 0.71
N GLU A 60 -1.70 9.01 -0.33
CA GLU A 60 -3.17 9.00 -0.24
C GLU A 60 -3.71 7.58 -0.44
N ASP A 61 -4.69 7.15 0.36
CA ASP A 61 -5.17 5.75 0.39
C ASP A 61 -6.23 5.40 -0.67
N GLY A 62 -6.60 6.34 -1.54
CA GLY A 62 -7.68 6.22 -2.51
C GLY A 62 -9.06 6.60 -1.95
N MET A 63 -9.16 6.96 -0.67
CA MET A 63 -10.39 7.42 0.00
C MET A 63 -10.27 8.86 0.53
N GLY A 64 -9.20 9.57 0.18
CA GLY A 64 -8.92 10.94 0.60
C GLY A 64 -8.18 11.05 1.94
N ASN A 65 -7.65 9.95 2.48
CA ASN A 65 -6.86 10.00 3.72
C ASN A 65 -5.37 9.91 3.43
N THR A 66 -4.58 10.73 4.13
CA THR A 66 -3.12 10.62 4.11
C THR A 66 -2.66 9.54 5.09
N ILE A 67 -1.77 8.67 4.63
CA ILE A 67 -1.25 7.55 5.41
C ILE A 67 -0.16 8.04 6.36
N TYR A 68 -0.26 7.64 7.63
CA TYR A 68 0.78 7.83 8.62
C TYR A 68 0.90 6.60 9.52
N ILE A 69 2.10 6.02 9.58
CA ILE A 69 2.43 4.82 10.33
C ILE A 69 3.60 5.15 11.23
N GLU A 70 3.34 5.26 12.53
CA GLU A 70 4.39 5.37 13.52
C GLU A 70 5.13 4.02 13.60
N VAL A 71 6.45 4.05 13.42
CA VAL A 71 7.33 2.91 13.63
C VAL A 71 8.19 3.22 14.86
N GLU A 72 8.24 2.29 15.82
CA GLU A 72 8.98 2.46 17.09
C GLU A 72 10.46 2.10 16.94
#